data_AF-A0A2E6WWE6-F1
#
_entry.id   AF-A0A2E6WWE6-F1
#
_cell.length_a   1.000
_cell.length_b   1.000
_cell.length_c   1.000
_cell.angle_alpha   90.00
_cell.angle_beta   90.00
_cell.angle_gamma   90.00
#
_symmetry.space_group_name_H-M   'P 1'
#
loop_
_entity.id
_entity.type
_entity.pdbx_description
1 polymer ?
#
loop_
_entity_poly.entity_id
_entity_poly.type
_entity_poly.pdbx_seq_one_letter_code
_entity_poly.pdbx_strand_id
1 'polypeptide(L)'
;AGVDVRGIRLAPQGRRPGTGFSTEAHLSPSGRRFLWIKGGDQRVQTAPGSDACVNLNGYVSVTPMRCDLTDHTALDTLAGING
;
A
#
# COMPACT_ATOMS: atom_id res chain seq x y z
N ALA A 1 -12.08 20.57 -8.60
CA ALA A 1 -12.02 19.10 -8.78
C ALA A 1 -12.73 18.75 -10.07
N GLY A 2 -12.36 17.64 -10.75
CA GLY A 2 -13.09 17.19 -11.95
C GLY A 2 -14.56 16.90 -11.63
N VAL A 3 -15.43 16.97 -12.63
CA VAL A 3 -16.89 16.86 -12.47
C VAL A 3 -17.35 15.55 -11.82
N ASP A 4 -16.52 14.50 -11.87
CA ASP A 4 -16.85 13.16 -11.33
C ASP A 4 -16.38 12.92 -9.88
N VAL A 5 -15.72 13.89 -9.25
CA VAL A 5 -15.21 13.75 -7.88
C VAL A 5 -16.28 14.08 -6.86
N ARG A 6 -16.62 13.11 -5.99
CA ARG A 6 -17.72 13.23 -5.01
C ARG A 6 -17.38 14.08 -3.77
N GLY A 7 -16.12 14.49 -3.62
CA GLY A 7 -15.64 15.33 -2.53
C GLY A 7 -14.37 14.79 -1.87
N ILE A 8 -14.06 15.32 -0.69
CA ILE A 8 -12.85 14.99 0.08
C ILE A 8 -13.24 14.22 1.35
N ARG A 9 -12.45 13.23 1.76
CA ARG A 9 -12.63 12.47 2.99
C ARG A 9 -11.29 12.27 3.72
N LEU A 10 -11.29 12.49 5.02
CA LEU A 10 -10.24 11.99 5.89
C LEU A 10 -10.36 10.46 5.97
N ALA A 11 -9.24 9.76 5.86
CA ALA A 11 -9.21 8.32 5.94
C ALA A 11 -7.88 7.85 6.57
N PRO A 12 -7.88 6.73 7.32
CA PRO A 12 -6.64 6.08 7.75
C PRO A 12 -5.94 5.38 6.57
N GLN A 13 -4.63 5.15 6.71
CA GLN A 13 -3.88 4.34 5.75
C GLN A 13 -4.43 2.91 5.71
N GLY A 14 -4.83 2.46 4.53
CA GLY A 14 -5.30 1.10 4.31
C GLY A 14 -4.17 0.11 4.01
N ARG A 15 -4.49 -1.18 4.13
CA ARG A 15 -3.67 -2.28 3.59
C ARG A 15 -4.51 -3.08 2.60
N ARG A 16 -3.95 -3.34 1.42
CA ARG A 16 -4.60 -4.22 0.44
C ARG A 16 -4.49 -5.68 0.87
N PRO A 17 -5.51 -6.53 0.61
CA PRO A 17 -5.32 -7.97 0.71
C PRO A 17 -4.42 -8.47 -0.43
N GLY A 18 -3.81 -9.64 -0.25
CA GLY A 18 -3.01 -10.28 -1.32
C GLY A 18 -1.75 -9.49 -1.74
N THR A 19 -1.07 -8.83 -0.80
CA THR A 19 0.14 -8.00 -1.07
C THR A 19 1.38 -8.78 -1.51
N GLY A 20 1.25 -10.04 -1.91
CA GLY A 20 2.38 -10.85 -2.37
C GLY A 20 2.90 -10.31 -3.70
N PHE A 21 4.22 -10.19 -3.79
CA PHE A 21 4.89 -9.98 -5.07
C PHE A 21 5.29 -11.32 -5.67
N SER A 22 5.20 -11.43 -7.00
CA SER A 22 5.72 -12.58 -7.75
C SER A 22 6.62 -12.11 -8.88
N THR A 23 7.39 -13.04 -9.44
CA THR A 23 8.25 -12.78 -10.58
C THR A 23 7.84 -13.63 -11.77
N GLU A 24 7.79 -13.02 -12.95
CA GLU A 24 7.57 -13.72 -14.21
C GLU A 24 8.82 -13.62 -15.07
N ALA A 25 9.37 -14.77 -15.46
CA ALA A 25 10.50 -14.82 -16.36
C ALA A 25 10.04 -14.64 -17.81
N HIS A 26 10.71 -13.75 -18.53
CA HIS A 26 10.52 -13.52 -19.96
C HIS A 26 11.84 -13.76 -20.69
N LEU A 27 11.82 -14.61 -21.71
CA LEU A 27 12.99 -14.86 -22.57
C LEU A 27 12.86 -14.00 -23.82
N SER A 28 13.85 -13.14 -24.04
CA SER A 28 13.93 -12.36 -25.28
C SER A 28 14.37 -13.23 -26.46
N PRO A 29 14.04 -12.84 -27.70
CA PRO A 29 14.51 -13.53 -28.90
C PRO A 29 16.03 -13.61 -29.04
N SER A 30 16.79 -12.69 -28.42
CA SER A 30 18.25 -12.70 -28.38
C SER A 30 18.84 -13.60 -27.29
N GLY A 31 17.99 -14.35 -26.57
CA GLY A 31 18.40 -15.32 -25.54
C GLY A 31 18.58 -14.75 -24.13
N ARG A 32 18.45 -13.43 -23.94
CA ARG A 32 18.55 -12.80 -22.61
C ARG A 32 17.26 -12.99 -21.82
N ARG A 33 17.40 -13.35 -20.54
CA ARG A 33 16.28 -13.46 -19.58
C ARG A 33 16.02 -12.13 -18.88
N PHE A 34 14.77 -11.72 -18.85
CA PHE A 34 14.24 -10.61 -18.07
C PHE A 34 13.29 -11.16 -17.01
N LEU A 35 13.21 -10.48 -15.87
CA LEU A 35 12.25 -10.80 -14.81
C LEU A 35 11.32 -9.61 -14.64
N TRP A 36 10.01 -9.86 -14.73
CA TRP A 36 8.98 -8.89 -14.42
C TRP A 36 8.49 -9.10 -12.99
N ILE A 37 8.50 -8.04 -12.17
CA ILE A 37 7.89 -8.08 -10.85
C ILE A 37 6.39 -7.79 -11.02
N LYS A 38 5.55 -8.69 -10.53
CA LYS A 38 4.09 -8.54 -10.50
C LYS A 38 3.63 -8.29 -9.06
N GLY A 39 2.83 -7.25 -8.85
CA GLY A 39 2.14 -7.00 -7.59
C GLY A 39 0.73 -7.60 -7.58
N GLY A 40 0.12 -7.70 -6.39
CA GLY A 40 -1.28 -8.09 -6.23
C GLY A 40 -2.28 -7.09 -6.83
N ASP A 41 -3.55 -7.51 -6.94
CA ASP A 41 -4.62 -6.70 -7.55
C ASP A 41 -4.86 -5.37 -6.82
N GLN A 42 -4.59 -4.27 -7.52
CA GLN A 42 -4.75 -2.90 -7.00
C GLN A 42 -6.19 -2.38 -7.12
N ARG A 43 -7.12 -3.13 -7.72
CA ARG A 43 -8.52 -2.72 -7.86
C ARG A 43 -9.42 -3.33 -6.79
N VAL A 44 -8.92 -4.34 -6.08
CA VAL A 44 -9.69 -5.01 -5.03
C VAL A 44 -10.07 -4.03 -3.92
N GLN A 45 -11.28 -4.21 -3.38
CA GLN A 45 -11.77 -3.44 -2.25
C GLN A 45 -10.85 -3.65 -1.05
N THR A 46 -10.58 -2.56 -0.33
CA THR A 46 -9.72 -2.56 0.87
C THR A 46 -10.55 -2.48 2.13
N ALA A 47 -9.90 -2.45 3.29
CA ALA A 47 -10.60 -2.32 4.57
C ALA A 47 -11.57 -1.12 4.55
N PRO A 48 -12.83 -1.29 5.04
CA PRO A 48 -13.82 -0.23 5.02
C PRO A 48 -13.31 1.08 5.62
N GLY A 49 -13.54 2.19 4.91
CA GLY A 49 -13.17 3.53 5.37
C GLY A 49 -11.69 3.90 5.19
N SER A 50 -10.82 2.98 4.78
CA SER A 50 -9.43 3.30 4.44
C SER A 50 -9.30 4.19 3.20
N ASP A 51 -8.15 4.82 3.05
CA ASP A 51 -7.81 5.69 1.92
C ASP A 51 -8.13 5.09 0.55
N ALA A 52 -7.68 3.87 0.27
CA ALA A 52 -7.96 3.18 -0.97
C ALA A 52 -9.46 2.84 -1.14
N CYS A 53 -10.18 2.54 -0.05
CA CYS A 53 -11.61 2.27 -0.09
C CYS A 53 -12.39 3.53 -0.48
N VAL A 54 -12.08 4.68 0.13
CA VAL A 54 -12.76 5.94 -0.21
C VAL A 54 -12.41 6.41 -1.63
N ASN A 55 -11.20 6.13 -2.12
CA ASN A 55 -10.81 6.39 -3.50
C ASN A 55 -11.65 5.58 -4.49
N LEU A 56 -11.79 4.26 -4.25
CA LEU A 56 -12.65 3.39 -5.07
C LEU A 56 -14.12 3.82 -5.04
N ASN A 57 -14.55 4.53 -3.99
CA ASN A 57 -15.90 5.09 -3.86
C ASN A 57 -16.07 6.49 -4.49
N GLY A 58 -15.06 7.02 -5.18
CA GLY A 58 -15.12 8.27 -5.93
C GLY A 58 -14.78 9.54 -5.13
N TYR A 59 -14.11 9.41 -3.99
CA TYR A 59 -13.65 10.54 -3.18
C TYR A 59 -12.14 10.75 -3.30
N VAL A 60 -11.68 11.96 -3.00
CA VAL A 60 -10.27 12.23 -2.68
C VAL A 60 -10.03 11.86 -1.22
N SER A 61 -9.10 10.94 -0.95
CA SER A 61 -8.61 10.66 0.41
C SER A 61 -7.58 11.68 0.86
N VAL A 62 -7.63 12.03 2.15
CA VAL A 62 -6.57 12.74 2.86
C VAL A 62 -6.18 11.88 4.06
N THR A 63 -4.94 11.39 4.06
CA THR A 63 -4.38 10.54 5.10
C THR A 63 -3.26 11.29 5.82
N PRO A 64 -3.47 11.79 7.05
CA PRO A 64 -2.38 12.39 7.81
C PRO A 64 -1.39 11.32 8.25
N MET A 65 -0.11 11.50 7.92
CA MET A 65 0.97 10.56 8.22
C MET A 65 2.04 11.23 9.08
N ARG A 66 2.64 10.47 9.99
CA ARG A 66 3.86 10.88 10.71
C ARG A 66 5.08 10.30 9.99
N CYS A 67 6.20 11.03 9.98
CA CYS A 67 7.45 10.59 9.39
C CYS A 67 8.37 9.84 10.36
N ASP A 68 8.10 9.91 11.66
CA ASP A 68 8.76 9.06 12.65
C ASP A 68 8.10 7.69 12.67
N LEU A 69 8.81 6.69 12.13
CA LEU A 69 8.36 5.29 12.07
C LEU A 69 8.90 4.47 13.25
N THR A 70 9.60 5.10 14.18
CA THR A 70 10.07 4.44 15.39
C THR A 70 8.86 4.05 16.22
N ASP A 71 8.71 2.75 16.46
CA ASP A 71 7.80 2.27 17.49
C ASP A 71 8.48 2.42 18.86
N HIS A 72 8.30 3.60 19.46
CA HIS A 72 8.85 3.93 20.77
C HIS A 72 8.36 2.97 21.87
N THR A 73 7.18 2.36 21.71
CA THR A 73 6.67 1.35 22.66
C THR A 73 7.42 0.03 22.50
N ALA A 74 7.73 -0.34 21.26
CA ALA A 74 8.53 -1.54 20.98
C ALA A 74 9.97 -1.39 21.50
N LEU A 75 10.55 -0.20 21.50
CA LEU A 75 11.87 0.04 22.10
C LEU A 75 11.89 -0.33 23.59
N ASP A 76 10.88 0.10 24.35
CA ASP A 76 10.74 -0.27 25.77
C ASP A 76 10.58 -1.78 25.95
N THR A 77 9.75 -2.40 25.10
CA THR A 77 9.47 -3.85 25.16
C THR A 77 10.69 -4.70 24.80
N LEU A 78 11.54 -4.21 23.89
CA LEU A 78 12.68 -4.95 23.32
C LEU A 78 14.04 -4.56 23.95
N ALA A 79 14.05 -3.76 25.02
CA ALA A 79 15.27 -3.23 25.64
C ALA A 79 16.30 -4.32 26.04
N GLY A 80 15.85 -5.56 26.29
CA GLY A 80 16.72 -6.69 26.60
C GLY A 80 17.67 -7.15 25.48
N ILE A 81 17.51 -6.67 24.23
CA ILE A 81 18.47 -6.90 23.14
C ILE A 81 19.81 -6.19 23.40
N ASN A 82 19.80 -5.10 24.17
CA ASN A 82 20.99 -4.28 24.44
C ASN A 82 21.88 -4.84 25.56
N GLY A 83 21.82 -6.15 25.82
CA GLY A 83 22.64 -6.86 26.81
C GLY A 83 24.07 -7.16 26.37
#